data_AF-R7L9F4-F1
#
_entry.id   AF-R7L9F4-F1
#
_cell.length_a   1.000
_cell.length_b   1.000
_cell.length_c   1.000
_cell.angle_alpha   90.00
_cell.angle_beta   90.00
_cell.angle_gamma   90.00
#
_symmetry.space_group_name_H-M   'P 1'
#
loop_
_entity.id
_entity.type
_entity.pdbx_description
1 polymer ?
#
loop_
_entity_poly.entity_id
_entity_poly.type
_entity_poly.pdbx_seq_one_letter_code
_entity_poly.pdbx_strand_id
1 'polypeptide(L)'
;MLFFMAEKKKVDYAALESPFMRIPRMNVRAARALLDLGFKEVYQLRGRDPDSIFSDLKKIKKNPSADILNFIKIAVDFAESGDNF
;
A
#
# COMPACT_ATOMS: atom_id res chain seq x y z
N MET A 1 -37.51 0.53 -9.71
CA MET A 1 -36.49 1.15 -8.83
C MET A 1 -35.63 0.03 -8.26
N LEU A 2 -34.42 -0.21 -8.77
CA LEU A 2 -33.52 -1.24 -8.23
C LEU A 2 -32.69 -0.61 -7.11
N PHE A 3 -32.89 -1.09 -5.89
CA PHE A 3 -32.12 -0.69 -4.71
C PHE A 3 -30.80 -1.46 -4.73
N PHE A 4 -29.69 -0.79 -5.04
CA PHE A 4 -28.35 -1.39 -4.91
C PHE A 4 -28.00 -1.48 -3.43
N MET A 5 -28.12 -2.68 -2.85
CA MET A 5 -27.59 -2.97 -1.53
C MET A 5 -26.05 -2.90 -1.62
N ALA A 6 -25.45 -1.83 -1.13
CA ALA A 6 -23.99 -1.75 -1.04
C ALA A 6 -23.49 -2.84 -0.10
N GLU A 7 -22.82 -3.85 -0.65
CA GLU A 7 -22.17 -4.90 0.14
C GLU A 7 -21.19 -4.25 1.12
N LYS A 8 -21.34 -4.53 2.42
CA LYS A 8 -20.36 -4.12 3.42
C LYS A 8 -19.02 -4.76 3.07
N LYS A 9 -18.07 -3.93 2.63
CA LYS A 9 -16.72 -4.39 2.29
C LYS A 9 -16.09 -5.02 3.53
N LYS A 10 -15.67 -6.28 3.42
CA LYS A 10 -14.93 -6.96 4.51
C LYS A 10 -13.70 -6.14 4.87
N VAL A 11 -13.47 -6.00 6.17
CA VAL A 11 -12.33 -5.29 6.73
C VAL A 11 -11.05 -6.08 6.43
N ASP A 12 -10.02 -5.40 5.91
CA ASP A 12 -8.73 -6.00 5.56
C ASP A 12 -7.78 -5.91 6.77
N TYR A 13 -7.97 -6.82 7.74
CA TYR A 13 -7.19 -6.83 8.98
C TYR A 13 -5.69 -7.01 8.73
N ALA A 14 -5.31 -7.81 7.74
CA ALA A 14 -3.90 -8.02 7.38
C ALA A 14 -3.22 -6.69 6.99
N ALA A 15 -3.91 -5.85 6.22
CA ALA A 15 -3.40 -4.52 5.89
C ALA A 15 -3.41 -3.57 7.11
N LEU A 16 -4.48 -3.58 7.90
CA LEU A 16 -4.62 -2.72 9.09
C LEU A 16 -3.55 -2.99 10.16
N GLU A 17 -3.14 -4.25 10.31
CA GLU A 17 -2.14 -4.69 11.29
C GLU A 17 -0.72 -4.64 10.73
N SER A 18 -0.54 -4.33 9.43
CA SER A 18 0.78 -4.30 8.80
C SER A 18 1.67 -3.17 9.33
N PRO A 19 3.00 -3.33 9.30
CA PRO A 19 3.94 -2.26 9.66
C PRO A 19 3.74 -0.97 8.86
N PHE A 20 3.21 -1.07 7.64
CA PHE A 20 2.93 0.09 6.77
C PHE A 20 1.89 1.04 7.35
N MET A 21 0.97 0.57 8.20
CA MET A 21 -0.03 1.43 8.83
C MET A 21 0.55 2.35 9.91
N ARG A 22 1.81 2.15 10.32
CA ARG A 22 2.54 3.09 11.19
C ARG A 22 2.99 4.36 10.44
N ILE A 23 3.01 4.31 9.10
CA ILE A 23 3.40 5.45 8.26
C ILE A 23 2.28 6.49 8.29
N PRO A 24 2.57 7.75 8.66
CA PRO A 24 1.56 8.81 8.69
C PRO A 24 0.84 8.96 7.34
N ARG A 25 -0.48 9.12 7.38
CA ARG A 25 -1.37 9.26 6.20
C ARG A 25 -1.43 8.04 5.28
N MET A 26 -0.94 6.87 5.70
CA MET A 26 -1.02 5.65 4.90
C MET A 26 -2.47 5.22 4.63
N ASN A 27 -2.72 4.77 3.40
CA ASN A 27 -4.01 4.21 3.02
C ASN A 27 -3.99 2.68 3.15
N VAL A 28 -5.04 2.11 3.74
CA VAL A 28 -5.17 0.65 3.93
C VAL A 28 -5.09 -0.14 2.61
N ARG A 29 -5.57 0.41 1.49
CA ARG A 29 -5.48 -0.24 0.16
C ARG A 29 -4.05 -0.24 -0.37
N ALA A 30 -3.28 0.80 -0.06
CA ALA A 30 -1.87 0.87 -0.44
C ALA A 30 -1.02 -0.06 0.45
N ALA A 31 -1.28 -0.10 1.75
CA ALA A 31 -0.69 -1.10 2.65
C ALA A 31 -0.97 -2.52 2.16
N ARG A 32 -2.22 -2.81 1.75
CA ARG A 32 -2.57 -4.10 1.14
C ARG A 32 -1.80 -4.37 -0.15
N ALA A 33 -1.63 -3.36 -1.01
CA ALA A 33 -0.88 -3.50 -2.24
C ALA A 33 0.60 -3.85 -2.00
N LEU A 34 1.22 -3.26 -0.98
CA LEU A 34 2.60 -3.59 -0.58
C LEU A 34 2.70 -5.04 -0.05
N LEU A 35 1.72 -5.48 0.74
CA LEU A 35 1.64 -6.88 1.19
C LEU A 35 1.45 -7.86 0.04
N ASP A 36 0.58 -7.54 -0.93
CA ASP A 36 0.35 -8.37 -2.11
C ASP A 36 1.62 -8.50 -2.99
N LEU A 37 2.51 -7.50 -2.95
CA LEU A 37 3.83 -7.52 -3.58
C LEU A 37 4.89 -8.27 -2.75
N GLY A 38 4.55 -8.75 -1.56
CA GLY A 38 5.44 -9.52 -0.69
C GLY A 38 6.31 -8.69 0.25
N PHE A 39 6.14 -7.37 0.30
CA PHE A 39 6.78 -6.54 1.32
C PHE A 39 6.09 -6.78 2.66
N LYS A 40 6.87 -7.10 3.70
CA LYS A 40 6.40 -7.36 5.06
C LYS A 40 6.77 -6.24 6.02
N GLU A 41 7.91 -5.58 5.77
CA GLU A 41 8.48 -4.58 6.67
C GLU A 41 8.82 -3.29 5.91
N VAL A 42 8.78 -2.15 6.60
CA VAL A 42 8.98 -0.82 6.00
C VAL A 42 10.39 -0.65 5.43
N TYR A 43 11.42 -1.15 6.12
CA TYR A 43 12.82 -1.02 5.67
C TYR A 43 13.08 -1.69 4.30
N GLN A 44 12.25 -2.64 3.89
CA GLN A 44 12.39 -3.33 2.59
C GLN A 44 12.10 -2.42 1.40
N LEU A 45 11.49 -1.26 1.65
CA LEU A 45 11.22 -0.22 0.65
C LEU A 45 12.42 0.72 0.46
N ARG A 46 13.44 0.68 1.34
CA ARG A 46 14.63 1.52 1.23
C ARG A 46 15.40 1.19 -0.05
N GLY A 47 15.86 2.23 -0.75
CA GLY A 47 16.56 2.16 -2.03
C GLY A 47 15.66 1.74 -3.20
N ARG A 48 14.34 1.59 -3.00
CA ARG A 48 13.42 1.22 -4.07
C ARG A 48 12.84 2.46 -4.73
N ASP A 49 12.73 2.41 -6.05
CA ASP A 49 12.01 3.41 -6.82
C ASP A 49 10.47 3.20 -6.70
N PRO A 50 9.68 4.21 -6.28
CA PRO A 50 8.24 4.09 -6.12
C PRO A 50 7.49 3.70 -7.41
N ASP A 51 7.92 4.24 -8.55
CA ASP A 51 7.29 3.98 -9.85
C ASP A 51 7.52 2.53 -10.31
N SER A 52 8.70 1.97 -10.00
CA SER A 52 9.03 0.56 -10.21
C SER A 52 8.16 -0.37 -9.35
N ILE A 53 7.96 -0.06 -8.06
CA ILE A 53 7.03 -0.81 -7.19
C ILE A 53 5.61 -0.77 -7.76
N PHE A 54 5.16 0.40 -8.21
CA PHE A 54 3.82 0.54 -8.80
C PHE A 54 3.69 -0.20 -10.14
N SER A 55 4.76 -0.26 -10.93
CA SER A 55 4.84 -1.08 -12.15
C SER A 55 4.65 -2.56 -11.83
N ASP A 56 5.31 -3.06 -10.78
CA ASP A 56 5.14 -4.43 -10.32
C ASP A 56 3.71 -4.70 -9.83
N LEU A 57 3.09 -3.73 -9.15
CA LEU A 57 1.68 -3.83 -8.75
C LEU A 57 0.74 -4.02 -9.95
N LYS A 58 0.99 -3.29 -11.06
CA LYS A 58 0.20 -3.39 -12.29
C LYS A 58 0.31 -4.77 -12.95
N LYS A 59 1.37 -5.54 -12.68
CA LYS A 59 1.52 -6.91 -13.19
C LYS A 59 0.59 -7.89 -12.48
N ILE A 60 0.24 -7.63 -11.23
CA ILE A 60 -0.58 -8.54 -10.41
C ILE A 60 -2.02 -8.04 -10.15
N LYS A 61 -2.28 -6.73 -10.31
CA LYS A 61 -3.62 -6.15 -10.18
C LYS A 61 -4.09 -5.51 -11.48
N LYS A 62 -5.33 -5.81 -11.86
CA LYS A 62 -6.00 -5.17 -13.00
C LYS A 62 -6.39 -3.74 -12.61
N ASN A 63 -5.83 -2.75 -13.30
CA ASN A 63 -6.13 -1.32 -13.15
C ASN A 63 -6.06 -0.81 -11.68
N PRO A 64 -4.88 -0.90 -11.02
CA PRO A 64 -4.74 -0.33 -9.69
C PRO A 64 -4.98 1.19 -9.76
N SER A 65 -5.68 1.70 -8.76
CA SER A 65 -5.99 3.13 -8.70
C SER A 65 -4.71 3.97 -8.64
N ALA A 66 -4.67 5.06 -9.41
CA ALA A 66 -3.47 5.87 -9.58
C ALA A 66 -3.00 6.56 -8.29
N ASP A 67 -3.92 6.81 -7.35
CA ASP A 67 -3.61 7.36 -6.03
C ASP A 67 -2.74 6.43 -5.18
N ILE A 68 -2.72 5.12 -5.46
CA ILE A 68 -1.84 4.17 -4.77
C ILE A 68 -0.36 4.56 -4.94
N LEU A 69 0.04 5.09 -6.10
CA LEU A 69 1.41 5.54 -6.33
C LEU A 69 1.83 6.63 -5.33
N ASN A 70 0.92 7.55 -4.99
CA ASN A 70 1.22 8.61 -4.02
C ASN A 70 1.49 8.03 -2.62
N PHE A 71 0.75 6.99 -2.23
CA PHE A 71 0.99 6.31 -0.96
C PHE A 71 2.27 5.45 -0.97
N ILE A 72 2.63 4.87 -2.12
CA ILE A 72 3.93 4.18 -2.28
C ILE A 72 5.07 5.18 -2.12
N LYS A 73 4.97 6.38 -2.71
CA LYS A 73 5.97 7.45 -2.54
C LYS A 73 6.15 7.83 -1.07
N ILE A 74 5.04 8.08 -0.36
CA ILE A 74 5.06 8.34 1.09
C ILE A 74 5.75 7.21 1.86
N ALA A 75 5.51 5.96 1.50
CA ALA A 75 6.09 4.81 2.19
C ALA A 75 7.59 4.66 1.94
N VAL A 76 8.05 4.93 0.71
CA VAL A 76 9.48 4.97 0.38
C VAL A 76 10.14 6.12 1.11
N ASP A 77 9.61 7.34 1.01
CA ASP A 77 10.15 8.53 1.69
C ASP A 77 10.29 8.31 3.21
N PHE A 78 9.30 7.65 3.82
CA PHE A 78 9.33 7.29 5.22
C PHE A 78 10.41 6.23 5.54
N ALA A 79 10.57 5.21 4.68
CA ALA A 79 11.60 4.19 4.84
C ALA A 79 13.03 4.75 4.69
N GLU A 80 13.21 5.73 3.81
CA GLU A 80 14.47 6.48 3.66
C GLU A 80 14.77 7.35 4.88
N SER A 81 13.76 8.05 5.40
CA SER A 81 13.92 8.95 6.56
C SER A 81 14.13 8.20 7.89
N GLY A 82 13.81 6.90 7.92
CA GLY A 82 13.87 6.04 9.10
C GLY A 82 15.27 5.59 9.50
N ASP A 83 16.25 6.48 9.57
CA ASP A 83 17.62 6.19 10.08
C ASP A 83 17.66 5.84 11.59
N ASN A 84 16.52 5.59 12.24
CA ASN A 84 16.41 5.25 13.66
C ASN A 84 15.28 4.24 13.95
N PHE A 85 15.41 2.99 13.48
CA PHE A 85 14.62 1.86 13.99
C PHE A 85 15.52 0.87 14.71
#